data_AF-A0A0D8XQB6-F1
#
_entry.id   AF-A0A0D8XQB6-F1
#
_cell.length_a   1.000
_cell.length_b   1.000
_cell.length_c   1.000
_cell.angle_alpha   90.00
_cell.angle_beta   90.00
_cell.angle_gamma   90.00
#
_symmetry.space_group_name_H-M   'P 1'
#
loop_
_entity.id
_entity.type
_entity.pdbx_description
1 polymer ?
#
loop_
_entity_poly.entity_id
_entity_poly.type
_entity_poly.pdbx_seq_one_letter_code
_entity_poly.pdbx_strand_id
1 'polypeptide(L)'
;MAVKSAILNAGYKVSGSHCNPRALKTDAPVHFLWDICRFAAREANVLAERHDSNAPGRKILSQQITSEISFRFHPKASLQSKNDQMVRFQCNKGKNWGPKTKAKGSINSIHAGSYVREQIPKSSNEKE
;
A
#
# COMPACT_ATOMS: atom_id res chain seq x y z
N MET A 1 11.42 7.33 1.11
CA MET A 1 11.80 7.58 -0.30
C MET A 1 13.31 7.62 -0.52
N ALA A 2 14.12 7.76 0.54
CA ALA A 2 15.59 7.78 0.46
C ALA A 2 16.20 6.62 -0.34
N VAL A 3 15.79 5.36 -0.07
CA VAL A 3 16.33 4.19 -0.79
C VAL A 3 16.02 4.24 -2.29
N LYS A 4 14.80 4.63 -2.69
CA LYS A 4 14.46 4.80 -4.11
C LYS A 4 15.31 5.90 -4.74
N SER A 5 15.51 7.00 -4.03
CA SER A 5 16.36 8.09 -4.52
C SER A 5 17.80 7.65 -4.68
N ALA A 6 18.38 6.90 -3.74
CA ALA A 6 19.73 6.34 -3.89
C ALA A 6 19.88 5.45 -5.12
N ILE A 7 18.91 4.56 -5.36
CA ILE A 7 18.92 3.67 -6.54
C ILE A 7 18.83 4.49 -7.83
N LEU A 8 17.95 5.51 -7.88
CA LEU A 8 17.80 6.38 -9.05
C LEU A 8 19.02 7.28 -9.29
N ASN A 9 19.62 7.82 -8.23
CA ASN A 9 20.82 8.65 -8.31
C ASN A 9 22.03 7.86 -8.84
N ALA A 10 22.10 6.56 -8.52
CA ALA A 10 23.11 5.65 -9.05
C ALA A 10 22.83 5.18 -10.49
N GLY A 11 21.75 5.67 -11.14
CA GLY A 11 21.43 5.36 -12.53
C GLY A 11 20.62 4.08 -12.75
N TYR A 12 20.20 3.39 -11.68
CA TYR A 12 19.39 2.17 -11.78
C TYR A 12 17.90 2.47 -11.85
N LYS A 13 17.14 1.52 -12.40
CA LYS A 13 15.68 1.57 -12.48
C LYS A 13 15.08 1.01 -11.19
N VAL A 14 14.03 1.67 -10.70
CA VAL A 14 13.27 1.21 -9.53
C VAL A 14 11.78 1.44 -9.70
N SER A 15 10.99 0.47 -9.26
CA SER A 15 9.53 0.55 -9.20
C SER A 15 8.99 -0.07 -7.90
N GLY A 16 7.74 0.22 -7.55
CA GLY A 16 7.08 -0.39 -6.39
C GLY A 16 6.26 -1.62 -6.79
N SER A 17 6.20 -2.64 -5.93
CA SER A 17 5.34 -3.81 -6.17
C SER A 17 3.89 -3.57 -5.71
N HIS A 18 2.93 -4.29 -6.29
CA HIS A 18 1.55 -4.32 -5.79
C HIS A 18 1.39 -5.27 -4.59
N CYS A 19 2.32 -6.20 -4.38
CA CYS A 19 2.22 -7.19 -3.30
C CYS A 19 2.42 -6.58 -1.91
N ASN A 20 3.17 -5.47 -1.80
CA ASN A 20 3.49 -4.84 -0.53
C ASN A 20 3.85 -3.36 -0.74
N PRO A 21 3.33 -2.42 0.08
CA PRO A 21 3.63 -0.99 -0.03
C PRO A 21 5.12 -0.64 0.13
N ARG A 22 5.90 -1.49 0.80
CA ARG A 22 7.35 -1.31 1.01
C ARG A 22 8.21 -2.09 0.01
N ALA A 23 7.63 -2.97 -0.80
CA ALA A 23 8.40 -3.76 -1.76
C ALA A 23 8.85 -2.93 -2.96
N LEU A 24 10.12 -3.12 -3.33
CA LEU A 24 10.78 -2.48 -4.45
C LEU A 24 11.23 -3.53 -5.47
N LYS A 25 11.12 -3.19 -6.75
CA LYS A 25 11.71 -3.95 -7.86
C LYS A 25 12.77 -3.07 -8.50
N THR A 26 13.96 -3.61 -8.71
CA THR A 26 15.10 -2.87 -9.27
C THR A 26 15.99 -3.79 -10.09
N ASP A 27 16.71 -3.22 -11.04
CA ASP A 27 17.79 -3.86 -11.80
C ASP A 27 19.18 -3.64 -11.17
N ALA A 28 19.25 -2.93 -10.03
CA ALA A 28 20.49 -2.74 -9.31
C ALA A 28 21.05 -4.09 -8.80
N PRO A 29 22.38 -4.28 -8.87
CA PRO A 29 22.99 -5.53 -8.42
C PRO A 29 22.90 -5.68 -6.89
N VAL A 30 22.86 -6.92 -6.42
CA VAL A 30 22.64 -7.23 -4.99
C VAL A 30 23.70 -6.61 -4.08
N HIS A 31 24.96 -6.54 -4.52
CA HIS A 31 26.04 -5.93 -3.73
C HIS A 31 25.79 -4.44 -3.47
N PHE A 32 25.24 -3.71 -4.45
CA PHE A 32 24.90 -2.30 -4.33
C PHE A 32 23.76 -2.09 -3.33
N LEU A 33 22.78 -2.99 -3.29
CA LEU A 33 21.71 -2.95 -2.28
C LEU A 33 22.27 -3.13 -0.86
N TRP A 34 23.24 -4.02 -0.69
CA TRP A 34 23.94 -4.17 0.60
C TRP A 34 24.81 -2.97 0.95
N ASP A 35 25.44 -2.32 -0.04
CA ASP A 35 26.15 -1.05 0.17
C ASP A 35 25.18 0.02 0.70
N ILE A 36 23.96 0.14 0.14
CA ILE A 36 22.94 1.10 0.64
C ILE A 36 22.59 0.83 2.11
N CYS A 37 22.37 -0.44 2.47
CA CYS A 37 22.07 -0.81 3.85
C CYS A 37 23.21 -0.46 4.81
N ARG A 38 24.46 -0.74 4.41
CA ARG A 38 25.65 -0.41 5.20
C ARG A 38 25.86 1.09 5.35
N PHE A 39 25.65 1.86 4.27
CA PHE A 39 25.76 3.31 4.31
C PHE A 39 24.71 3.92 5.24
N ALA A 40 23.46 3.45 5.17
CA ALA A 40 22.38 3.87 6.07
C ALA A 40 22.68 3.51 7.54
N ALA A 41 23.22 2.31 7.80
CA ALA A 41 23.62 1.90 9.15
C ALA A 41 24.75 2.79 9.70
N ARG A 42 25.71 3.17 8.86
CA ARG A 42 26.79 4.10 9.20
C ARG A 42 26.26 5.49 9.55
N GLU A 43 25.34 6.04 8.75
CA GLU A 43 24.70 7.34 9.06
C GLU A 43 23.89 7.30 10.36
N ALA A 44 23.30 6.14 10.69
CA ALA A 44 22.57 5.92 11.93
C ALA A 44 23.48 5.56 13.14
N ASN A 45 24.82 5.61 12.98
CA ASN A 45 25.80 5.22 14.00
C ASN A 45 25.62 3.79 14.53
N VAL A 46 25.19 2.85 13.67
CA VAL A 46 25.09 1.43 14.00
C VAL A 46 26.44 0.76 13.74
N LEU A 47 27.22 0.58 14.81
CA LEU A 47 28.52 -0.07 14.75
C LEU A 47 28.37 -1.59 14.66
N ALA A 48 29.22 -2.23 13.85
CA ALA A 48 29.28 -3.69 13.74
C ALA A 48 29.58 -4.36 15.10
N GLU A 49 30.33 -3.67 15.96
CA GLU A 49 30.73 -4.12 17.30
C GLU A 49 29.55 -4.32 18.26
N ARG A 50 28.44 -3.61 18.04
CA ARG A 50 27.20 -3.77 18.82
C ARG A 50 26.59 -5.16 18.64
N HIS A 51 26.94 -5.84 17.56
CA HIS A 51 26.47 -7.18 17.27
C HIS A 51 27.48 -8.22 17.79
N ASP A 52 26.93 -9.34 18.27
CA ASP A 52 27.71 -10.51 18.65
C ASP A 52 28.60 -11.00 17.49
N SER A 53 29.72 -11.63 17.84
CA SER A 53 30.70 -12.18 16.92
C SER A 53 30.10 -13.16 15.90
N ASN A 54 29.14 -13.99 16.31
CA ASN A 54 28.49 -14.96 15.44
C ASN A 54 27.26 -14.40 14.71
N ALA A 55 26.86 -13.16 15.01
CA ALA A 55 25.69 -12.57 14.39
C ALA A 55 25.96 -12.22 12.91
N PRO A 56 25.07 -12.58 11.97
CA PRO A 56 25.25 -12.26 10.56
C PRO A 56 25.34 -10.75 10.30
N GLY A 57 24.67 -9.94 11.13
CA GLY A 57 24.73 -8.48 11.08
C GLY A 57 26.14 -7.94 11.23
N ARG A 58 26.98 -8.54 12.10
CA ARG A 58 28.38 -8.12 12.26
C ARG A 58 29.16 -8.31 10.97
N LYS A 59 29.02 -9.48 10.33
CA LYS A 59 29.68 -9.81 9.07
C LYS A 59 29.22 -8.92 7.92
N ILE A 60 27.94 -8.56 7.87
CA ILE A 60 27.42 -7.66 6.84
C ILE A 60 27.97 -6.24 7.05
N LEU A 61 27.89 -5.70 8.27
CA LEU A 61 28.30 -4.32 8.56
C LEU A 61 29.82 -4.12 8.50
N SER A 62 30.63 -5.16 8.73
CA SER A 62 32.09 -5.08 8.65
C SER A 62 32.62 -4.97 7.22
N GLN A 63 31.82 -5.26 6.19
CA GLN A 63 32.26 -5.20 4.80
C GLN A 63 32.35 -3.75 4.31
N GLN A 64 33.39 -3.43 3.54
CA GLN A 64 33.60 -2.10 2.97
C GLN A 64 32.52 -1.72 1.94
N ILE A 65 32.08 -0.47 1.99
CA ILE A 65 31.16 0.11 0.99
C ILE A 65 31.98 0.47 -0.24
N THR A 66 31.71 -0.15 -1.38
CA THR A 66 32.46 0.10 -2.63
C THR A 66 31.79 1.18 -3.48
N SER A 67 30.46 1.24 -3.44
CA SER A 67 29.67 2.11 -4.33
C SER A 67 29.44 3.50 -3.74
N GLU A 68 29.36 4.52 -4.60
CA GLU A 68 28.92 5.86 -4.20
C GLU A 68 27.40 5.88 -3.98
N ILE A 69 26.98 6.28 -2.79
CA ILE A 69 25.56 6.29 -2.40
C ILE A 69 25.15 7.70 -2.00
N SER A 70 24.06 8.17 -2.60
CA SER A 70 23.49 9.49 -2.33
C SER A 70 22.01 9.39 -2.02
N PHE A 71 21.62 9.71 -0.79
CA PHE A 71 20.20 9.79 -0.39
C PHE A 71 19.53 11.12 -0.73
N ARG A 72 20.20 12.00 -1.49
CA ARG A 72 19.59 13.24 -1.97
C ARG A 72 18.31 12.92 -2.74
N PHE A 73 17.27 13.73 -2.51
CA PHE A 73 15.97 13.48 -3.12
C PHE A 73 16.06 13.51 -4.65
N HIS A 74 15.62 12.43 -5.28
CA HIS A 74 15.51 12.34 -6.74
C HIS A 74 14.08 12.63 -7.18
N PRO A 75 13.83 13.47 -8.20
CA PRO A 75 12.48 13.87 -8.61
C PRO A 75 11.59 12.66 -8.99
N LYS A 76 12.16 11.67 -9.70
CA LYS A 76 11.44 10.42 -10.07
C LYS A 76 11.17 9.47 -8.89
N ALA A 77 11.63 9.78 -7.68
CA ALA A 77 11.36 8.94 -6.52
C ALA A 77 9.93 9.14 -5.95
N SER A 78 9.27 10.26 -6.29
CA SER A 78 7.86 10.44 -5.95
C SER A 78 7.00 9.41 -6.69
N LEU A 79 6.00 8.86 -6.00
CA LEU A 79 5.05 7.94 -6.62
C LEU A 79 3.95 8.75 -7.27
N GLN A 80 3.71 8.54 -8.57
CA GLN A 80 2.63 9.21 -9.30
C GLN A 80 1.27 9.01 -8.60
N SER A 81 0.99 7.81 -8.10
CA SER A 81 -0.25 7.53 -7.35
C SER A 81 -0.44 8.39 -6.10
N LYS A 82 0.65 8.88 -5.48
CA LYS A 82 0.56 9.83 -4.37
C LYS A 82 0.21 11.22 -4.86
N ASN A 83 0.77 11.64 -6.00
CA ASN A 83 0.43 12.92 -6.63
C ASN A 83 -1.05 12.93 -7.05
N ASP A 84 -1.53 11.80 -7.57
CA ASP A 84 -2.91 11.62 -8.02
C ASP A 84 -3.91 11.32 -6.86
N GLN A 85 -3.44 11.35 -5.60
CA GLN A 85 -4.25 11.03 -4.40
C GLN A 85 -4.98 9.67 -4.46
N MET A 86 -4.44 8.71 -5.22
CA MET A 86 -5.03 7.39 -5.38
C MET A 86 -4.61 6.45 -4.24
N VAL A 87 -5.60 5.84 -3.59
CA VAL A 87 -5.37 4.84 -2.54
C VAL A 87 -4.93 3.53 -3.19
N ARG A 88 -3.62 3.26 -3.16
CA ARG A 88 -3.06 2.01 -3.71
C ARG A 88 -3.23 0.82 -2.76
N PHE A 89 -3.12 1.06 -1.46
CA PHE A 89 -3.33 0.07 -0.41
C PHE A 89 -4.30 0.65 0.61
N GLN A 90 -5.36 -0.07 0.90
CA GLN A 90 -6.29 0.33 1.94
C GLN A 90 -5.65 0.10 3.32
N CYS A 91 -5.56 1.14 4.14
CA CYS A 91 -5.22 0.95 5.54
C CYS A 91 -6.38 0.20 6.21
N ASN A 92 -6.08 -0.90 6.91
CA ASN A 92 -7.09 -1.67 7.62
C ASN A 92 -7.73 -0.80 8.73
N LYS A 93 -8.98 -0.37 8.56
CA LYS A 93 -9.67 0.50 9.53
C LYS A 93 -10.48 -0.33 10.54
N GLY A 94 -9.79 -0.99 11.46
CA GLY A 94 -10.35 -1.50 12.72
C GLY A 94 -11.43 -2.59 12.63
N LYS A 95 -12.16 -2.78 13.75
CA LYS A 95 -12.98 -3.97 14.07
C LYS A 95 -14.14 -4.28 13.10
N ASN A 96 -14.59 -3.30 12.30
CA ASN A 96 -15.70 -3.44 11.35
C ASN A 96 -15.25 -3.30 9.89
N TRP A 97 -13.97 -3.63 9.60
CA TRP A 97 -13.40 -3.60 8.26
C TRP A 97 -13.84 -4.83 7.45
N GLY A 98 -15.04 -4.75 6.88
CA GLY A 98 -15.60 -5.80 6.03
C GLY A 98 -16.92 -5.35 5.41
N PRO A 99 -17.50 -6.17 4.51
CA PRO A 99 -18.85 -5.94 4.01
C PRO A 99 -19.79 -5.73 5.19
N LYS A 100 -20.46 -4.57 5.25
CA LYS A 100 -21.47 -4.31 6.28
C LYS A 100 -22.52 -5.42 6.23
N THR A 101 -23.14 -5.70 7.37
CA THR A 101 -24.27 -6.64 7.46
C THR A 101 -25.29 -6.32 6.36
N LYS A 102 -25.84 -7.37 5.73
CA LYS A 102 -26.94 -7.26 4.75
C LYS A 102 -27.97 -6.23 5.24
N ALA A 103 -28.36 -5.30 4.36
CA ALA A 103 -29.40 -4.34 4.68
C ALA A 103 -30.65 -5.10 5.15
N LYS A 104 -31.07 -4.86 6.40
CA LYS A 104 -32.37 -5.29 6.87
C LYS A 104 -33.37 -4.29 6.34
N GLY A 105 -34.35 -4.74 5.56
CA GLY A 105 -35.44 -3.88 5.10
C GLY A 105 -36.05 -3.19 6.32
N SER A 106 -36.19 -1.87 6.25
CA SER A 106 -36.99 -1.15 7.24
C SER A 106 -38.46 -1.54 7.03
N ILE A 107 -39.23 -1.71 8.09
CA ILE A 107 -40.68 -1.93 7.97
C ILE A 107 -41.33 -0.78 7.17
N ASN A 108 -40.74 0.43 7.21
CA ASN A 108 -41.19 1.59 6.43
C ASN A 108 -40.91 1.45 4.92
N SER A 109 -39.92 0.65 4.51
CA SER A 109 -39.64 0.39 3.09
C SER A 109 -40.59 -0.63 2.45
N ILE A 110 -41.26 -1.47 3.26
CA ILE A 110 -42.29 -2.39 2.78
C ILE A 110 -43.52 -1.62 2.27
N HIS A 111 -43.84 -0.46 2.88
CA HIS A 111 -44.91 0.43 2.41
C HIS A 111 -44.51 1.38 1.26
N ALA A 112 -43.22 1.58 1.01
CA ALA A 112 -42.75 2.46 -0.07
C ALA A 112 -42.78 1.78 -1.45
N GLY A 113 -42.92 0.45 -1.48
CA GLY A 113 -42.93 -0.37 -2.69
C GLY A 113 -44.30 -0.98 -3.00
N SER A 114 -45.39 -0.22 -2.85
CA SER A 114 -46.70 -0.65 -3.34
C SER A 114 -47.06 0.18 -4.57
N TYR A 115 -46.85 -0.40 -5.77
CA TYR A 115 -47.82 -0.16 -6.84
C TYR A 115 -49.16 -0.73 -6.34
N VAL A 116 -49.94 0.11 -5.66
CA VAL A 116 -51.34 -0.20 -5.38
C VAL A 116 -52.01 -0.21 -6.74
N ARG A 117 -52.23 -1.40 -7.30
CA ARG A 117 -53.11 -1.53 -8.46
C ARG A 117 -54.52 -1.30 -7.96
N GLU A 118 -55.09 -0.13 -8.25
CA GLU A 118 -56.50 0.14 -7.98
C GLU A 118 -57.35 -0.94 -8.64
N GLN A 119 -58.14 -1.64 -7.83
CA GLN A 119 -59.16 -2.56 -8.31
C GLN A 119 -60.29 -1.70 -8.88
N ILE A 120 -60.48 -1.76 -10.20
CA ILE A 120 -61.62 -1.11 -10.85
C ILE A 120 -62.91 -1.75 -10.28
N PRO A 121 -63.87 -0.98 -9.74
CA PRO A 121 -65.09 -1.54 -9.17
C PRO A 121 -65.91 -2.23 -10.27
N LYS A 122 -66.26 -3.50 -10.05
CA LYS A 122 -67.22 -4.21 -10.88
C LYS A 122 -68.62 -3.64 -10.59
N SER A 123 -69.27 -3.06 -11.59
CA SER A 123 -70.68 -2.68 -11.52
C SER A 123 -71.55 -3.94 -11.37
N SER A 124 -72.09 -4.15 -10.18
CA SER A 124 -73.02 -5.24 -9.90
C SER A 124 -74.46 -4.86 -10.27
N ASN A 125 -74.94 -5.44 -11.38
CA ASN A 125 -76.28 -5.97 -11.70
C ASN A 125 -77.58 -5.22 -11.32
N GLU A 126 -78.46 -5.08 -12.32
CA GLU A 126 -79.91 -5.35 -12.28
C GLU A 126 -80.23 -5.98 -13.67
N LYS A 127 -80.64 -7.26 -13.87
CA LYS A 127 -81.86 -8.00 -13.50
C LYS A 127 -83.18 -7.28 -13.83
N GLU A 128 -83.64 -7.39 -15.08
CA GLU A 128 -84.82 -8.16 -15.52
C GLU A 128 -84.89 -8.20 -17.06
#